data_AF-A0A669QIN1-F1
#
_entry.id   AF-A0A669QIN1-F1
#
_cell.length_a   1.000
_cell.length_b   1.000
_cell.length_c   1.000
_cell.angle_alpha   90.00
_cell.angle_beta   90.00
_cell.angle_gamma   90.00
#
_symmetry.space_group_name_H-M   'P 1'
#
loop_
_entity.id
_entity.type
_entity.pdbx_description
1 polymer ?
#
loop_
_entity_poly.entity_id
_entity_poly.type
_entity_poly.pdbx_seq_one_letter_code
_entity_poly.pdbx_strand_id
1 'polypeptide(L)'
;MAAPCFLGWDFSTQQLKVIAIDEHLRVIYEDNVNFDKDLPEFKTQGGAHVHSDRLTVTSPVLMWVKALDMILEKMKSSGFNFSQVRALSGAGQQHGSVYWKKGSIQILKGVSPELPLHQSLKACFAVSNSPIWMDSSTALQCSALEDAVGGAQHLANITGSRAYERFTGNQIAKIYNQNPEVYAQTELVPIGAPQKRISLVSSFAASLFLGAYAPIDYSDGSGMNLLQIWEKVWSAPCLDACAPGLVEKLGNPVPSHSVLGSISPYYVQRYEFSPDCKIVAFTGDNPASLAGMRLQEGDIAISLGTSDTLFLWIQEPTPALEGHILCNPVDSQTYMALLCFKNGSLMRERIRNECASGSWDDFSKALSSTVAGNNGNLGFYFDVMEITPEAVGIHRFNSENQKVLNFPKEVEIRALIEGQFMAKRIHAEKLGYKVMPKTRILATGGASHNKKILQVLSDVFNAPVYTIDTANSACLGSAYRAIHGLVAETNVPLADVVKLAPEPRLAVTPTAGAEELYRPLLKRYAELEQKVIYNPTSSCHTK
;
A
#
# COMPACT_ATOMS: atom_id res chain seq x y z
N MET A 1 -32.78 16.52 -12.57
CA MET A 1 -32.20 15.42 -11.76
C MET A 1 -31.03 15.98 -11.00
N ALA A 2 -30.83 15.59 -9.75
CA ALA A 2 -29.69 16.05 -8.98
C ALA A 2 -28.40 15.34 -9.50
N ALA A 3 -27.27 16.04 -9.51
CA ALA A 3 -26.03 15.54 -10.13
C ALA A 3 -25.54 14.26 -9.41
N PRO A 4 -25.11 13.23 -10.16
CA PRO A 4 -24.61 11.99 -9.57
C PRO A 4 -23.26 12.21 -8.85
N CYS A 5 -22.99 11.39 -7.84
CA CYS A 5 -21.71 11.36 -7.15
C CYS A 5 -21.19 9.94 -6.89
N PHE A 6 -19.91 9.85 -6.54
CA PHE A 6 -19.19 8.60 -6.32
C PHE A 6 -18.40 8.67 -5.02
N LEU A 7 -18.49 7.61 -4.20
CA LEU A 7 -17.81 7.56 -2.91
C LEU A 7 -16.53 6.74 -2.96
N GLY A 8 -15.47 7.28 -2.36
CA GLY A 8 -14.19 6.62 -2.13
C GLY A 8 -13.88 6.51 -0.65
N TRP A 9 -13.83 5.28 -0.14
CA TRP A 9 -13.57 4.99 1.27
C TRP A 9 -12.11 4.62 1.50
N ASP A 10 -11.59 4.87 2.71
CA ASP A 10 -10.25 4.41 3.13
C ASP A 10 -10.30 3.95 4.60
N PHE A 11 -10.32 2.62 4.78
CA PHE A 11 -10.21 1.95 6.08
C PHE A 11 -8.73 1.83 6.47
N SER A 12 -8.14 2.96 6.85
CA SER A 12 -6.73 3.09 7.20
C SER A 12 -6.44 2.61 8.64
N THR A 13 -5.18 2.68 9.06
CA THR A 13 -4.75 2.22 10.39
C THR A 13 -5.26 3.11 11.51
N GLN A 14 -5.26 4.44 11.34
CA GLN A 14 -5.57 5.40 12.41
C GLN A 14 -6.98 5.99 12.32
N GLN A 15 -7.63 5.85 11.17
CA GLN A 15 -8.89 6.50 10.87
C GLN A 15 -9.63 5.83 9.72
N LEU A 16 -10.93 6.00 9.68
CA LEU A 16 -11.76 5.76 8.50
C LEU A 16 -12.03 7.09 7.81
N LYS A 17 -11.80 7.18 6.50
CA LYS A 17 -12.06 8.38 5.69
C LYS A 17 -13.04 8.10 4.56
N VAL A 18 -13.71 9.15 4.12
CA VAL A 18 -14.57 9.14 2.92
C VAL A 18 -14.37 10.41 2.11
N ILE A 19 -14.34 10.27 0.78
CA ILE A 19 -14.46 11.36 -0.19
C ILE A 19 -15.66 11.10 -1.08
N ALA A 20 -16.42 12.14 -1.40
CA ALA A 20 -17.37 12.13 -2.51
C ALA A 20 -16.84 13.00 -3.65
N ILE A 21 -16.89 12.48 -4.88
CA ILE A 21 -16.62 13.25 -6.09
C ILE A 21 -17.87 13.36 -6.97
N ASP A 22 -18.02 14.47 -7.67
CA ASP A 22 -19.06 14.65 -8.70
C ASP A 22 -18.65 14.05 -10.06
N GLU A 23 -19.53 14.13 -11.04
CA GLU A 23 -19.29 13.69 -12.43
C GLU A 23 -18.18 14.47 -13.15
N HIS A 24 -17.74 15.61 -12.60
CA HIS A 24 -16.60 16.39 -13.07
C HIS A 24 -15.32 16.07 -12.29
N LEU A 25 -15.33 15.00 -11.47
CA LEU A 25 -14.20 14.51 -10.68
C LEU A 25 -13.71 15.51 -9.62
N ARG A 26 -14.57 16.45 -9.22
CA ARG A 26 -14.29 17.42 -8.15
C ARG A 26 -14.70 16.83 -6.82
N VAL A 27 -13.86 16.99 -5.80
CA VAL A 27 -14.21 16.64 -4.42
C VAL A 27 -15.32 17.59 -3.95
N ILE A 28 -16.48 17.03 -3.62
CA ILE A 28 -17.65 17.78 -3.13
C ILE A 28 -17.92 17.54 -1.64
N TYR A 29 -17.31 16.51 -1.05
CA TYR A 29 -17.42 16.19 0.36
C TYR A 29 -16.19 15.39 0.81
N GLU A 30 -15.72 15.64 2.03
CA GLU A 30 -14.70 14.86 2.70
C GLU A 30 -14.99 14.82 4.21
N ASP A 31 -14.85 13.66 4.83
CA ASP A 31 -14.92 13.52 6.28
C ASP A 31 -14.09 12.32 6.75
N ASN A 32 -13.85 12.24 8.07
CA ASN A 32 -13.12 11.16 8.71
C ASN A 32 -13.63 10.85 10.12
N VAL A 33 -13.29 9.67 10.63
CA VAL A 33 -13.41 9.27 12.03
C VAL A 33 -12.04 8.78 12.49
N ASN A 34 -11.45 9.48 13.45
CA ASN A 34 -10.15 9.13 14.02
C ASN A 34 -10.34 8.16 15.19
N PHE A 35 -9.67 7.01 15.15
CA PHE A 35 -9.99 5.91 16.07
C PHE A 35 -9.65 6.25 17.53
N ASP A 36 -8.46 6.78 17.81
CA ASP A 36 -8.07 7.07 19.20
C ASP A 36 -8.89 8.21 19.81
N LYS A 37 -9.22 9.22 18.99
CA LYS A 37 -9.96 10.41 19.43
C LYS A 37 -11.46 10.14 19.57
N ASP A 38 -12.06 9.52 18.56
CA ASP A 38 -13.51 9.42 18.42
C ASP A 38 -14.07 8.09 18.96
N LEU A 39 -13.21 7.07 19.15
CA LEU A 39 -13.54 5.74 19.66
C LEU A 39 -12.62 5.32 20.85
N PRO A 40 -12.40 6.20 21.86
CA PRO A 40 -11.40 5.98 22.91
C PRO A 40 -11.69 4.75 23.79
N GLU A 41 -12.93 4.24 23.81
CA GLU A 41 -13.30 3.04 24.55
C GLU A 41 -12.58 1.77 24.07
N PHE A 42 -12.07 1.76 22.83
CA PHE A 42 -11.25 0.66 22.31
C PHE A 42 -9.79 0.74 22.76
N LYS A 43 -9.37 1.84 23.40
CA LYS A 43 -8.04 2.02 24.02
C LYS A 43 -6.87 1.76 23.06
N THR A 44 -7.01 2.18 21.81
CA THR A 44 -5.94 2.10 20.82
C THR A 44 -4.95 3.25 20.98
N GLN A 45 -3.74 3.05 20.43
CA GLN A 45 -2.77 4.10 20.20
C GLN A 45 -2.32 3.98 18.73
N GLY A 46 -2.49 5.05 17.96
CA GLY A 46 -2.38 5.00 16.51
C GLY A 46 -3.38 4.03 15.87
N GLY A 47 -4.56 3.85 16.46
CA GLY A 47 -5.58 2.90 15.95
C GLY A 47 -5.24 1.41 16.12
N ALA A 48 -4.19 1.08 16.88
CA ALA A 48 -3.76 -0.29 17.12
C ALA A 48 -3.45 -0.57 18.59
N HIS A 49 -3.34 -1.87 18.90
CA HIS A 49 -2.78 -2.40 20.13
C HIS A 49 -1.45 -3.07 19.80
N VAL A 50 -0.36 -2.53 20.35
CA VAL A 50 0.93 -3.22 20.37
C VAL A 50 0.98 -4.07 21.63
N HIS A 51 1.12 -5.38 21.46
CA HIS A 51 1.08 -6.33 22.57
C HIS A 51 2.39 -6.33 23.37
N SER A 52 2.42 -7.10 24.47
CA SER A 52 3.57 -7.15 25.39
C SER A 52 4.85 -7.70 24.74
N ASP A 53 4.73 -8.55 23.73
CA ASP A 53 5.86 -9.11 22.96
C ASP A 53 6.52 -8.08 22.02
N ARG A 54 5.92 -6.89 21.84
CA ARG A 54 6.35 -5.82 20.93
C ARG A 54 6.42 -6.21 19.45
N LEU A 55 5.86 -7.36 19.08
CA LEU A 55 5.83 -7.88 17.71
C LEU A 55 4.40 -8.05 17.22
N THR A 56 3.50 -8.53 18.10
CA THR A 56 2.10 -8.71 17.76
C THR A 56 1.40 -7.35 17.78
N VAL A 57 0.74 -7.00 16.68
CA VAL A 57 0.03 -5.71 16.53
C VAL A 57 -1.33 -5.95 15.89
N THR A 58 -2.39 -5.53 16.60
CA THR A 58 -3.77 -5.81 16.19
C THR A 58 -4.67 -4.58 16.29
N SER A 59 -5.79 -4.58 15.58
CA SER A 59 -6.88 -3.60 15.76
C SER A 59 -8.21 -4.32 16.03
N PRO A 60 -9.08 -3.79 16.92
CA PRO A 60 -10.40 -4.40 17.15
C PRO A 60 -11.30 -4.29 15.92
N VAL A 61 -11.85 -5.39 15.43
CA VAL A 61 -12.70 -5.39 14.21
C VAL A 61 -13.95 -4.53 14.39
N LEU A 62 -14.56 -4.59 15.57
CA LEU A 62 -15.76 -3.79 15.89
C LEU A 62 -15.49 -2.29 15.95
N MET A 63 -14.23 -1.86 16.12
CA MET A 63 -13.88 -0.44 16.03
C MET A 63 -14.07 0.06 14.59
N TRP A 64 -13.66 -0.72 13.59
CA TRP A 64 -13.88 -0.37 12.17
C TRP A 64 -15.36 -0.35 11.80
N VAL A 65 -16.15 -1.31 12.32
CA VAL A 65 -17.61 -1.32 12.11
C VAL A 65 -18.26 -0.09 12.74
N LYS A 66 -17.90 0.24 13.98
CA LYS A 66 -18.45 1.41 14.67
C LYS A 66 -18.01 2.73 14.04
N ALA A 67 -16.78 2.81 13.54
CA ALA A 67 -16.30 3.96 12.78
C ALA A 67 -17.15 4.20 11.52
N LEU A 68 -17.54 3.12 10.82
CA LEU A 68 -18.43 3.21 9.66
C LEU A 68 -19.81 3.73 10.04
N ASP A 69 -20.40 3.25 11.13
CA ASP A 69 -21.67 3.81 11.64
C ASP A 69 -21.52 5.32 11.91
N MET A 70 -20.45 5.71 12.62
CA MET A 70 -20.22 7.11 12.99
C MET A 70 -20.05 8.03 11.79
N ILE A 71 -19.25 7.64 10.79
CA ILE A 71 -19.02 8.50 9.62
C ILE A 71 -20.27 8.62 8.75
N LEU A 72 -21.07 7.55 8.61
CA LEU A 72 -22.35 7.60 7.89
C LEU A 72 -23.37 8.51 8.61
N GLU A 73 -23.44 8.46 9.94
CA GLU A 73 -24.29 9.39 10.71
C GLU A 73 -23.78 10.84 10.62
N LYS A 74 -22.46 11.07 10.60
CA LYS A 74 -21.88 12.40 10.37
C LYS A 74 -22.26 12.94 8.98
N MET A 75 -22.11 12.13 7.94
CA MET A 75 -22.55 12.45 6.57
C MET A 75 -24.02 12.82 6.54
N LYS A 76 -24.90 11.98 7.10
CA LYS A 76 -26.35 12.24 7.19
C LYS A 76 -26.65 13.55 7.93
N SER A 77 -26.01 13.78 9.08
CA SER A 77 -26.20 14.98 9.91
C SER A 77 -25.70 16.25 9.23
N SER A 78 -24.69 16.14 8.35
CA SER A 78 -24.20 17.26 7.53
C SER A 78 -25.09 17.58 6.32
N GLY A 79 -26.15 16.80 6.08
CA GLY A 79 -27.05 16.96 4.94
C GLY A 79 -26.53 16.34 3.64
N PHE A 80 -25.59 15.39 3.70
CA PHE A 80 -25.12 14.68 2.52
C PHE A 80 -26.25 13.91 1.84
N ASN A 81 -26.45 14.12 0.53
CA ASN A 81 -27.53 13.49 -0.23
C ASN A 81 -27.10 12.14 -0.81
N PHE A 82 -27.32 11.06 -0.04
CA PHE A 82 -26.97 9.70 -0.46
C PHE A 82 -27.73 9.19 -1.68
N SER A 83 -28.90 9.75 -2.02
CA SER A 83 -29.68 9.33 -3.20
C SER A 83 -28.95 9.59 -4.53
N GLN A 84 -27.94 10.46 -4.52
CA GLN A 84 -27.10 10.78 -5.68
C GLN A 84 -25.96 9.78 -5.91
N VAL A 85 -25.66 8.91 -4.93
CA VAL A 85 -24.50 8.01 -5.01
C VAL A 85 -24.78 6.92 -6.04
N ARG A 86 -24.01 6.91 -7.14
CA ARG A 86 -24.15 5.93 -8.23
C ARG A 86 -23.29 4.71 -8.05
N ALA A 87 -22.10 4.89 -7.49
CA ALA A 87 -21.24 3.79 -7.11
C ALA A 87 -20.32 4.19 -5.96
N LEU A 88 -19.81 3.18 -5.27
CA LEU A 88 -18.76 3.33 -4.28
C LEU A 88 -17.74 2.21 -4.40
N SER A 89 -16.52 2.52 -3.98
CA SER A 89 -15.42 1.59 -3.76
C SER A 89 -14.59 2.10 -2.59
N GLY A 90 -13.65 1.30 -2.11
CA GLY A 90 -12.72 1.75 -1.08
C GLY A 90 -11.37 1.06 -1.10
N ALA A 91 -10.53 1.59 -0.22
CA ALA A 91 -9.27 1.06 0.21
C ALA A 91 -9.41 0.45 1.61
N GLY A 92 -8.63 -0.59 1.88
CA GLY A 92 -8.33 -1.03 3.23
C GLY A 92 -6.82 -1.05 3.45
N GLN A 93 -6.38 -0.80 4.69
CA GLN A 93 -4.98 -1.04 5.05
C GLN A 93 -4.60 -2.48 4.67
N GLN A 94 -3.51 -2.63 3.91
CA GLN A 94 -3.16 -3.92 3.33
C GLN A 94 -2.86 -4.98 4.39
N HIS A 95 -2.92 -6.24 3.96
CA HIS A 95 -2.52 -7.44 4.70
C HIS A 95 -3.38 -7.83 5.91
N GLY A 96 -4.01 -6.84 6.57
CA GLY A 96 -4.86 -7.08 7.72
C GLY A 96 -6.03 -8.00 7.38
N SER A 97 -6.39 -8.90 8.31
CA SER A 97 -7.38 -9.95 8.04
C SER A 97 -8.48 -10.03 9.09
N VAL A 98 -9.71 -10.24 8.63
CA VAL A 98 -10.93 -10.39 9.44
C VAL A 98 -11.46 -11.81 9.31
N TYR A 99 -11.76 -12.41 10.47
CA TYR A 99 -12.14 -13.81 10.60
C TYR A 99 -13.61 -13.89 10.99
N TRP A 100 -14.48 -14.11 10.01
CA TRP A 100 -15.92 -14.16 10.23
C TRP A 100 -16.33 -15.46 10.92
N LYS A 101 -17.16 -15.34 11.96
CA LYS A 101 -17.68 -16.49 12.73
C LYS A 101 -18.75 -17.22 11.92
N LYS A 102 -18.91 -18.52 12.16
CA LYS A 102 -20.04 -19.32 11.66
C LYS A 102 -21.38 -18.58 11.77
N GLY A 103 -22.14 -18.54 10.67
CA GLY A 103 -23.48 -17.95 10.64
C GLY A 103 -23.55 -16.43 10.44
N SER A 104 -22.41 -15.72 10.44
CA SER A 104 -22.37 -14.26 10.30
C SER A 104 -22.99 -13.74 9.00
N ILE A 105 -22.95 -14.53 7.93
CA ILE A 105 -23.57 -14.17 6.65
C ILE A 105 -25.09 -13.97 6.75
N GLN A 106 -25.77 -14.71 7.63
CA GLN A 106 -27.22 -14.54 7.81
C GLN A 106 -27.53 -13.23 8.54
N ILE A 107 -26.69 -12.87 9.51
CA ILE A 107 -26.78 -11.60 10.22
C ILE A 107 -26.49 -10.45 9.25
N LEU A 108 -25.43 -10.56 8.43
CA LEU A 108 -25.02 -9.54 7.48
C LEU A 108 -26.08 -9.28 6.39
N LYS A 109 -26.78 -10.33 5.92
CA LYS A 109 -27.90 -10.21 4.98
C LYS A 109 -29.17 -9.62 5.60
N GLY A 110 -29.37 -9.87 6.89
CA GLY A 110 -30.59 -9.51 7.63
C GLY A 110 -30.42 -8.35 8.60
N VAL A 111 -29.42 -7.49 8.42
CA VAL A 111 -29.22 -6.32 9.29
C VAL A 111 -30.46 -5.43 9.21
N SER A 112 -31.06 -5.13 10.36
CA SER A 112 -32.21 -4.24 10.46
C SER A 112 -31.76 -2.77 10.34
N PRO A 113 -32.42 -1.95 9.49
CA PRO A 113 -32.04 -0.55 9.29
C PRO A 113 -32.26 0.35 10.52
N GLU A 114 -33.02 -0.13 11.51
CA GLU A 114 -33.25 0.59 12.77
C GLU A 114 -32.01 0.60 13.67
N LEU A 115 -31.12 -0.40 13.53
CA LEU A 115 -29.93 -0.55 14.38
C LEU A 115 -28.64 -0.18 13.64
N PRO A 116 -27.63 0.35 14.35
CA PRO A 116 -26.28 0.52 13.80
C PRO A 116 -25.58 -0.83 13.62
N LEU A 117 -24.69 -0.94 12.62
CA LEU A 117 -24.00 -2.17 12.25
C LEU A 117 -23.23 -2.79 13.41
N HIS A 118 -22.55 -1.98 14.23
CA HIS A 118 -21.74 -2.49 15.34
C HIS A 118 -22.56 -3.24 16.40
N GLN A 119 -23.85 -2.93 16.53
CA GLN A 119 -24.75 -3.66 17.43
C GLN A 119 -25.13 -5.00 16.82
N SER A 120 -25.53 -5.03 15.55
CA SER A 120 -25.91 -6.26 14.85
C SER A 120 -24.73 -7.23 14.68
N LEU A 121 -23.53 -6.71 14.42
CA LEU A 121 -22.34 -7.51 14.09
C LEU A 121 -21.46 -7.87 15.30
N LYS A 122 -21.88 -7.52 16.53
CA LYS A 122 -21.08 -7.73 17.76
C LYS A 122 -20.56 -9.15 17.95
N ALA A 123 -21.33 -10.16 17.52
CA ALA A 123 -21.00 -11.58 17.66
C ALA A 123 -20.53 -12.26 16.35
N CYS A 124 -20.25 -11.48 15.30
CA CYS A 124 -19.95 -11.99 13.96
C CYS A 124 -18.47 -12.32 13.70
N PHE A 125 -17.59 -12.13 14.68
CA PHE A 125 -16.14 -12.28 14.48
C PHE A 125 -15.59 -13.37 15.39
N ALA A 126 -14.87 -14.34 14.80
CA ALA A 126 -14.18 -15.39 15.54
C ALA A 126 -12.89 -14.84 16.19
N VAL A 127 -12.26 -13.85 15.54
CA VAL A 127 -11.12 -13.09 16.06
C VAL A 127 -11.59 -11.66 16.29
N SER A 128 -11.57 -11.21 17.54
CA SER A 128 -11.99 -9.84 17.90
C SER A 128 -10.96 -8.78 17.54
N ASN A 129 -9.68 -9.14 17.62
CA ASN A 129 -8.53 -8.28 17.36
C ASN A 129 -7.79 -8.79 16.11
N SER A 130 -8.04 -8.14 14.98
CA SER A 130 -7.44 -8.50 13.69
C SER A 130 -5.95 -8.15 13.67
N PRO A 131 -5.07 -9.05 13.19
CA PRO A 131 -3.70 -8.65 12.85
C PRO A 131 -3.74 -7.61 11.73
N ILE A 132 -2.82 -6.65 11.79
CA ILE A 132 -2.70 -5.56 10.81
C ILE A 132 -1.29 -5.50 10.22
N TRP A 133 -1.05 -4.63 9.25
CA TRP A 133 0.22 -4.55 8.51
C TRP A 133 1.47 -4.32 9.38
N MET A 134 1.30 -3.77 10.58
CA MET A 134 2.38 -3.51 11.53
C MET A 134 2.84 -4.76 12.29
N ASP A 135 2.11 -5.87 12.22
CA ASP A 135 2.45 -7.11 12.92
C ASP A 135 3.71 -7.75 12.31
N SER A 136 4.68 -8.06 13.18
CA SER A 136 5.95 -8.68 12.81
C SER A 136 6.24 -9.97 13.59
N SER A 137 5.19 -10.70 13.97
CA SER A 137 5.26 -11.80 14.95
C SER A 137 5.25 -13.21 14.34
N THR A 138 5.34 -13.32 13.02
CA THR A 138 5.11 -14.57 12.27
C THR A 138 6.35 -15.07 11.53
N ALA A 139 7.56 -14.72 12.01
CA ALA A 139 8.81 -15.14 11.39
C ALA A 139 8.91 -16.67 11.21
N LEU A 140 8.41 -17.45 12.19
CA LEU A 140 8.37 -18.91 12.10
C LEU A 140 7.46 -19.40 10.97
N GLN A 141 6.29 -18.78 10.78
CA GLN A 141 5.37 -19.12 9.69
C GLN A 141 5.95 -18.71 8.33
N CYS A 142 6.69 -17.59 8.27
CA CYS A 142 7.36 -17.15 7.06
C CYS A 142 8.39 -18.19 6.60
N SER A 143 9.28 -18.61 7.50
CA SER A 143 10.26 -19.66 7.19
C SER A 143 9.59 -20.97 6.77
N ALA A 144 8.54 -21.40 7.50
CA ALA A 144 7.82 -22.62 7.17
C ALA A 144 7.14 -22.56 5.79
N LEU A 145 6.57 -21.42 5.41
CA LEU A 145 5.97 -21.21 4.09
C LEU A 145 7.04 -21.23 3.00
N GLU A 146 8.15 -20.52 3.18
CA GLU A 146 9.27 -20.53 2.24
C GLU A 146 9.81 -21.95 2.05
N ASP A 147 10.07 -22.70 3.12
CA ASP A 147 10.54 -24.09 3.06
C ASP A 147 9.55 -25.00 2.34
N ALA A 148 8.25 -24.88 2.63
CA ALA A 148 7.20 -25.72 2.05
C ALA A 148 7.05 -25.55 0.53
N VAL A 149 7.37 -24.37 -0.01
CA VAL A 149 7.27 -24.10 -1.46
C VAL A 149 8.62 -24.12 -2.17
N GLY A 150 9.72 -24.51 -1.52
CA GLY A 150 11.04 -24.64 -2.16
C GLY A 150 11.88 -23.36 -2.14
N GLY A 151 11.65 -22.48 -1.19
CA GLY A 151 12.50 -21.34 -0.83
C GLY A 151 11.88 -19.97 -1.12
N ALA A 152 12.48 -18.93 -0.52
CA ALA A 152 12.04 -17.54 -0.61
C ALA A 152 11.85 -17.03 -2.05
N GLN A 153 12.79 -17.33 -2.95
CA GLN A 153 12.70 -16.90 -4.35
C GLN A 153 11.60 -17.65 -5.11
N HIS A 154 11.34 -18.92 -4.80
CA HIS A 154 10.25 -19.66 -5.43
C HIS A 154 8.89 -19.09 -4.99
N LEU A 155 8.74 -18.77 -3.70
CA LEU A 155 7.55 -18.08 -3.19
C LEU A 155 7.36 -16.71 -3.86
N ALA A 156 8.44 -15.95 -4.06
CA ALA A 156 8.40 -14.68 -4.79
C ALA A 156 7.97 -14.87 -6.25
N ASN A 157 8.48 -15.90 -6.93
CA ASN A 157 8.09 -16.21 -8.31
C ASN A 157 6.60 -16.57 -8.42
N ILE A 158 6.00 -17.19 -7.40
CA ILE A 158 4.56 -17.50 -7.38
C ILE A 158 3.75 -16.23 -7.05
N THR A 159 4.12 -15.55 -5.97
CA THR A 159 3.23 -14.58 -5.28
C THR A 159 3.62 -13.12 -5.44
N GLY A 160 4.75 -12.84 -6.10
CA GLY A 160 5.32 -11.49 -6.23
C GLY A 160 6.10 -11.01 -5.00
N SER A 161 6.23 -11.81 -3.95
CA SER A 161 7.02 -11.50 -2.74
C SER A 161 7.55 -12.76 -2.08
N ARG A 162 8.72 -12.69 -1.46
CA ARG A 162 9.11 -13.67 -0.44
C ARG A 162 8.16 -13.60 0.77
N ALA A 163 8.35 -14.44 1.79
CA ALA A 163 7.48 -14.39 2.96
C ALA A 163 7.81 -13.15 3.80
N TYR A 164 6.78 -12.40 4.17
CA TYR A 164 6.88 -11.27 5.10
C TYR A 164 5.89 -11.45 6.24
N GLU A 165 6.25 -11.04 7.45
CA GLU A 165 5.48 -11.38 8.65
C GLU A 165 4.05 -10.85 8.60
N ARG A 166 3.88 -9.63 8.09
CA ARG A 166 2.57 -9.01 7.97
C ARG A 166 1.67 -9.67 6.91
N PHE A 167 2.24 -10.39 5.94
CA PHE A 167 1.48 -10.95 4.83
C PHE A 167 0.48 -12.00 5.33
N THR A 168 -0.72 -11.96 4.76
CA THR A 168 -1.90 -12.55 5.38
C THR A 168 -1.83 -14.06 5.55
N GLY A 169 -1.20 -14.79 4.63
CA GLY A 169 -1.00 -16.24 4.75
C GLY A 169 -0.27 -16.63 6.04
N ASN A 170 0.78 -15.88 6.40
CA ASN A 170 1.58 -16.12 7.61
C ASN A 170 0.77 -15.81 8.88
N GLN A 171 -0.06 -14.76 8.85
CA GLN A 171 -0.97 -14.42 9.94
C GLN A 171 -2.08 -15.45 10.13
N ILE A 172 -2.66 -15.97 9.04
CA ILE A 172 -3.63 -17.07 9.07
C ILE A 172 -2.99 -18.33 9.66
N ALA A 173 -1.78 -18.67 9.22
CA ALA A 173 -1.02 -19.82 9.72
C ALA A 173 -0.73 -19.70 11.24
N LYS A 174 -0.38 -18.50 11.72
CA LYS A 174 -0.20 -18.25 13.17
C LYS A 174 -1.49 -18.48 13.94
N ILE A 175 -2.62 -17.95 13.47
CA ILE A 175 -3.92 -18.13 14.13
C ILE A 175 -4.33 -19.60 14.14
N TYR A 176 -4.14 -20.31 13.03
CA TYR A 176 -4.40 -21.75 12.95
C TYR A 176 -3.53 -22.53 13.95
N ASN A 177 -2.22 -22.27 14.00
CA ASN A 177 -1.29 -22.98 14.87
C ASN A 177 -1.51 -22.70 16.36
N GLN A 178 -1.82 -21.45 16.72
CA GLN A 178 -1.99 -21.05 18.12
C GLN A 178 -3.40 -21.27 18.65
N ASN A 179 -4.42 -21.08 17.80
CA ASN A 179 -5.83 -21.14 18.16
C ASN A 179 -6.64 -21.91 17.10
N PRO A 180 -6.39 -23.23 16.93
CA PRO A 180 -7.07 -24.03 15.91
C PRO A 180 -8.59 -24.05 16.09
N GLU A 181 -9.09 -23.92 17.33
CA GLU A 181 -10.52 -23.80 17.60
C GLU A 181 -11.11 -22.51 17.02
N VAL A 182 -10.40 -21.38 17.12
CA VAL A 182 -10.83 -20.11 16.54
C VAL A 182 -10.82 -20.23 15.02
N TYR A 183 -9.77 -20.83 14.44
CA TYR A 183 -9.74 -21.13 13.01
C TYR A 183 -10.84 -22.11 12.57
N ALA A 184 -11.25 -23.07 13.39
CA ALA A 184 -12.37 -23.96 13.09
C ALA A 184 -13.74 -23.28 13.25
N GLN A 185 -13.84 -22.29 14.14
CA GLN A 185 -15.01 -21.41 14.28
C GLN A 185 -15.13 -20.42 13.11
N THR A 186 -14.00 -20.08 12.47
CA THR A 186 -14.05 -19.66 11.06
C THR A 186 -14.43 -20.89 10.28
N GLU A 187 -15.56 -20.85 9.62
CA GLU A 187 -16.29 -22.07 9.28
C GLU A 187 -15.51 -23.00 8.27
N LEU A 188 -15.88 -24.30 8.03
CA LEU A 188 -15.57 -25.17 6.81
C LEU A 188 -16.80 -25.86 6.08
N VAL A 189 -17.07 -25.71 4.74
CA VAL A 189 -18.38 -26.13 4.09
C VAL A 189 -18.23 -27.36 3.19
N PRO A 190 -19.21 -28.27 3.18
CA PRO A 190 -19.58 -29.02 1.98
C PRO A 190 -20.30 -28.13 0.95
N ILE A 191 -20.09 -28.41 -0.32
CA ILE A 191 -20.62 -27.69 -1.50
C ILE A 191 -22.15 -27.44 -1.38
N GLY A 192 -22.61 -26.17 -1.41
CA GLY A 192 -24.05 -25.83 -1.55
C GLY A 192 -24.66 -24.65 -0.78
N ALA A 193 -23.89 -23.90 0.06
CA ALA A 193 -24.26 -22.77 0.97
C ALA A 193 -24.40 -23.20 2.45
N PRO A 194 -24.05 -22.37 3.48
CA PRO A 194 -23.62 -20.96 3.52
C PRO A 194 -22.08 -20.74 3.54
N GLN A 195 -21.67 -19.54 3.10
CA GLN A 195 -20.28 -19.14 2.86
C GLN A 195 -19.49 -18.86 4.14
N LYS A 196 -18.16 -18.98 4.04
CA LYS A 196 -17.17 -18.93 5.12
C LYS A 196 -16.14 -17.94 4.66
N ARG A 197 -15.66 -17.10 5.56
CA ARG A 197 -14.94 -15.91 5.11
C ARG A 197 -13.78 -15.56 6.02
N ILE A 198 -12.59 -15.58 5.44
CA ILE A 198 -11.50 -14.72 5.86
C ILE A 198 -11.43 -13.61 4.81
N SER A 199 -11.50 -12.37 5.28
CA SER A 199 -11.48 -11.18 4.44
C SER A 199 -10.19 -10.41 4.70
N LEU A 200 -9.61 -9.79 3.67
CA LEU A 200 -8.76 -8.61 3.89
C LEU A 200 -9.60 -7.43 4.37
N VAL A 201 -9.00 -6.43 5.02
CA VAL A 201 -9.73 -5.21 5.48
C VAL A 201 -10.52 -4.57 4.34
N SER A 202 -9.96 -4.53 3.14
CA SER A 202 -10.60 -4.08 1.90
C SER A 202 -11.90 -4.85 1.60
N SER A 203 -11.82 -6.16 1.42
CA SER A 203 -12.98 -7.02 1.15
C SER A 203 -13.96 -7.10 2.34
N PHE A 204 -13.48 -6.93 3.58
CA PHE A 204 -14.32 -6.83 4.78
C PHE A 204 -15.19 -5.57 4.70
N ALA A 205 -14.59 -4.42 4.41
CA ALA A 205 -15.33 -3.17 4.24
C ALA A 205 -16.34 -3.25 3.08
N ALA A 206 -15.95 -3.80 1.93
CA ALA A 206 -16.88 -4.06 0.82
C ALA A 206 -18.05 -4.95 1.25
N SER A 207 -17.80 -5.95 2.10
CA SER A 207 -18.84 -6.85 2.61
C SER A 207 -19.87 -6.11 3.47
N LEU A 208 -19.43 -5.12 4.26
CA LEU A 208 -20.33 -4.28 5.06
C LEU A 208 -21.31 -3.53 4.15
N PHE A 209 -20.85 -2.94 3.05
CA PHE A 209 -21.71 -2.23 2.10
C PHE A 209 -22.64 -3.15 1.30
N LEU A 210 -22.16 -4.34 0.94
CA LEU A 210 -22.95 -5.33 0.19
C LEU A 210 -24.05 -5.99 1.03
N GLY A 211 -23.87 -6.12 2.35
CA GLY A 211 -24.72 -7.01 3.15
C GLY A 211 -24.49 -8.49 2.80
N ALA A 212 -23.33 -8.80 2.22
CA ALA A 212 -22.90 -10.14 1.83
C ALA A 212 -21.37 -10.19 1.80
N TYR A 213 -20.75 -11.38 1.71
CA TYR A 213 -19.30 -11.45 1.61
C TYR A 213 -18.79 -11.02 0.25
N ALA A 214 -17.93 -10.01 0.23
CA ALA A 214 -17.22 -9.56 -0.96
C ALA A 214 -16.05 -10.50 -1.28
N PRO A 215 -15.81 -10.83 -2.57
CA PRO A 215 -14.55 -11.43 -3.02
C PRO A 215 -13.35 -10.54 -2.68
N ILE A 216 -12.15 -11.15 -2.59
CA ILE A 216 -10.88 -10.43 -2.50
C ILE A 216 -10.47 -10.04 -3.93
N ASP A 217 -9.98 -8.83 -4.16
CA ASP A 217 -9.50 -8.43 -5.49
C ASP A 217 -8.09 -8.96 -5.77
N TYR A 218 -7.70 -9.01 -7.04
CA TYR A 218 -6.36 -9.48 -7.42
C TYR A 218 -5.24 -8.64 -6.81
N SER A 219 -5.41 -7.33 -6.71
CA SER A 219 -4.35 -6.43 -6.26
C SER A 219 -4.05 -6.61 -4.77
N ASP A 220 -5.05 -6.47 -3.89
CA ASP A 220 -4.82 -6.67 -2.45
C ASP A 220 -4.59 -8.14 -2.10
N GLY A 221 -5.21 -9.05 -2.85
CA GLY A 221 -4.95 -10.50 -2.77
C GLY A 221 -3.50 -10.89 -3.05
N SER A 222 -2.74 -10.06 -3.78
CA SER A 222 -1.30 -10.26 -4.00
C SER A 222 -0.49 -10.03 -2.71
N GLY A 223 -1.00 -9.24 -1.76
CA GLY A 223 -0.36 -8.94 -0.47
C GLY A 223 -0.47 -10.06 0.58
N MET A 224 -0.67 -11.31 0.16
CA MET A 224 -1.02 -12.41 1.06
C MET A 224 0.00 -13.56 1.11
N ASN A 225 0.95 -13.63 0.17
CA ASN A 225 1.76 -14.84 -0.12
C ASN A 225 0.89 -16.08 -0.46
N LEU A 226 -0.30 -15.87 -1.02
CA LEU A 226 -1.25 -16.94 -1.38
C LEU A 226 -1.68 -16.91 -2.84
N LEU A 227 -1.83 -15.72 -3.43
CA LEU A 227 -2.27 -15.57 -4.82
C LEU A 227 -1.11 -15.86 -5.78
N GLN A 228 -1.35 -16.70 -6.79
CA GLN A 228 -0.47 -16.84 -7.93
C GLN A 228 -0.74 -15.68 -8.90
N ILE A 229 0.18 -14.72 -8.95
CA ILE A 229 -0.06 -13.42 -9.58
C ILE A 229 -0.11 -13.49 -11.11
N TRP A 230 0.27 -14.59 -11.75
CA TRP A 230 0.23 -14.73 -13.21
C TRP A 230 -1.16 -15.17 -13.68
N GLU A 231 -1.65 -16.29 -13.15
CA GLU A 231 -2.92 -16.92 -13.48
C GLU A 231 -4.09 -16.37 -12.68
N LYS A 232 -3.83 -15.53 -11.67
CA LYS A 232 -4.84 -14.86 -10.84
C LYS A 232 -5.72 -15.84 -10.07
N VAL A 233 -5.14 -16.96 -9.64
CA VAL A 233 -5.77 -18.01 -8.83
C VAL A 233 -4.96 -18.23 -7.55
N TRP A 234 -5.56 -18.81 -6.51
CA TRP A 234 -4.80 -19.16 -5.32
C TRP A 234 -3.82 -20.30 -5.60
N SER A 235 -2.59 -20.16 -5.10
CA SER A 235 -1.57 -21.21 -5.16
C SER A 235 -1.89 -22.31 -4.15
N ALA A 236 -2.23 -23.51 -4.63
CA ALA A 236 -2.52 -24.65 -3.76
C ALA A 236 -1.36 -24.97 -2.79
N PRO A 237 -0.08 -25.02 -3.22
CA PRO A 237 1.04 -25.21 -2.31
C PRO A 237 1.12 -24.14 -1.19
N CYS A 238 0.86 -22.87 -1.52
CA CYS A 238 0.88 -21.80 -0.52
C CYS A 238 -0.28 -21.92 0.47
N LEU A 239 -1.48 -22.26 0.00
CA LEU A 239 -2.66 -22.47 0.85
C LEU A 239 -2.43 -23.64 1.81
N ASP A 240 -1.98 -24.78 1.30
CA ASP A 240 -1.76 -26.01 2.07
C ASP A 240 -0.67 -25.83 3.14
N ALA A 241 0.36 -25.02 2.85
CA ALA A 241 1.40 -24.67 3.80
C ALA A 241 0.92 -23.74 4.93
N CYS A 242 -0.14 -22.95 4.71
CA CYS A 242 -0.65 -22.01 5.71
C CYS A 242 -1.71 -22.61 6.63
N ALA A 243 -2.80 -23.17 6.07
CA ALA A 243 -3.88 -23.73 6.87
C ALA A 243 -4.82 -24.62 6.05
N PRO A 244 -5.43 -25.67 6.65
CA PRO A 244 -6.31 -26.58 5.94
C PRO A 244 -7.62 -25.90 5.50
N GLY A 245 -8.13 -26.28 4.32
CA GLY A 245 -9.42 -25.79 3.79
C GLY A 245 -9.46 -24.28 3.53
N LEU A 246 -8.31 -23.65 3.35
CA LEU A 246 -8.23 -22.18 3.27
C LEU A 246 -8.90 -21.60 2.02
N VAL A 247 -8.87 -22.32 0.89
CA VAL A 247 -9.53 -21.89 -0.36
C VAL A 247 -11.02 -21.59 -0.17
N GLU A 248 -11.74 -22.42 0.60
CA GLU A 248 -13.17 -22.26 0.86
C GLU A 248 -13.47 -21.00 1.70
N LYS A 249 -12.52 -20.61 2.55
CA LYS A 249 -12.63 -19.42 3.41
C LYS A 249 -12.28 -18.13 2.64
N LEU A 250 -11.45 -18.22 1.61
CA LEU A 250 -11.07 -17.06 0.78
C LEU A 250 -12.04 -16.84 -0.39
N GLY A 251 -12.70 -17.90 -0.88
CA GLY A 251 -13.47 -17.89 -2.12
C GLY A 251 -12.62 -17.52 -3.33
N ASN A 252 -13.22 -17.30 -4.49
CA ASN A 252 -12.45 -16.93 -5.69
C ASN A 252 -12.09 -15.43 -5.66
N PRO A 253 -10.85 -15.08 -6.04
CA PRO A 253 -10.48 -13.67 -6.18
C PRO A 253 -11.05 -13.10 -7.50
N VAL A 254 -11.18 -11.78 -7.60
CA VAL A 254 -11.79 -11.10 -8.76
C VAL A 254 -10.94 -9.94 -9.27
N PRO A 255 -11.12 -9.50 -10.54
CA PRO A 255 -10.54 -8.26 -11.02
C PRO A 255 -10.90 -7.05 -10.13
N SER A 256 -9.95 -6.14 -9.93
CA SER A 256 -10.13 -4.98 -9.07
C SER A 256 -11.23 -4.03 -9.56
N HIS A 257 -11.57 -4.02 -10.86
CA HIS A 257 -12.66 -3.19 -11.41
C HIS A 257 -14.03 -3.89 -11.38
N SER A 258 -14.17 -5.08 -10.78
CA SER A 258 -15.44 -5.81 -10.76
C SER A 258 -16.52 -5.10 -9.96
N VAL A 259 -17.71 -4.99 -10.54
CA VAL A 259 -18.95 -4.63 -9.82
C VAL A 259 -19.43 -5.87 -9.07
N LEU A 260 -19.43 -5.80 -7.75
CA LEU A 260 -19.77 -6.92 -6.87
C LEU A 260 -21.28 -7.10 -6.66
N GLY A 261 -22.05 -6.03 -6.83
CA GLY A 261 -23.49 -6.03 -6.60
C GLY A 261 -24.02 -4.62 -6.35
N SER A 262 -25.31 -4.54 -6.06
CA SER A 262 -25.93 -3.31 -5.54
C SER A 262 -25.71 -3.19 -4.03
N ILE A 263 -25.76 -1.96 -3.52
CA ILE A 263 -25.69 -1.67 -2.09
C ILE A 263 -26.79 -2.40 -1.31
N SER A 264 -26.51 -2.80 -0.07
CA SER A 264 -27.48 -3.48 0.79
C SER A 264 -28.75 -2.63 1.02
N PRO A 265 -29.94 -3.25 1.08
CA PRO A 265 -31.18 -2.57 1.49
C PRO A 265 -31.08 -1.85 2.83
N TYR A 266 -30.16 -2.27 3.71
CA TYR A 266 -29.84 -1.57 4.96
C TYR A 266 -29.55 -0.08 4.72
N TYR A 267 -28.66 0.24 3.77
CA TYR A 267 -28.25 1.62 3.50
C TYR A 267 -29.31 2.40 2.72
N VAL A 268 -30.10 1.71 1.89
CA VAL A 268 -31.26 2.31 1.19
C VAL A 268 -32.29 2.80 2.22
N GLN A 269 -32.64 1.97 3.20
CA GLN A 269 -33.67 2.30 4.19
C GLN A 269 -33.18 3.25 5.28
N ARG A 270 -31.93 3.11 5.73
CA ARG A 270 -31.38 3.90 6.84
C ARG A 270 -30.82 5.27 6.42
N TYR A 271 -30.20 5.33 5.25
CA TYR A 271 -29.45 6.49 4.75
C TYR A 271 -29.95 7.01 3.40
N GLU A 272 -30.98 6.42 2.79
CA GLU A 272 -31.57 6.87 1.52
C GLU A 272 -30.60 6.79 0.32
N PHE A 273 -29.67 5.83 0.34
CA PHE A 273 -28.89 5.49 -0.86
C PHE A 273 -29.81 5.06 -2.00
N SER A 274 -29.41 5.36 -3.24
CA SER A 274 -30.06 4.78 -4.41
C SER A 274 -29.96 3.24 -4.37
N PRO A 275 -31.05 2.49 -4.62
CA PRO A 275 -31.01 1.03 -4.74
C PRO A 275 -30.16 0.57 -5.94
N ASP A 276 -29.89 1.45 -6.89
CA ASP A 276 -29.03 1.19 -8.05
C ASP A 276 -27.54 1.47 -7.77
N CYS A 277 -27.20 1.98 -6.58
CA CYS A 277 -25.82 2.24 -6.18
C CYS A 277 -25.00 0.94 -6.25
N LYS A 278 -23.94 0.96 -7.06
CA LYS A 278 -23.07 -0.21 -7.25
C LYS A 278 -21.89 -0.21 -6.30
N ILE A 279 -21.55 -1.40 -5.81
CA ILE A 279 -20.32 -1.63 -5.05
C ILE A 279 -19.27 -2.20 -6.00
N VAL A 280 -18.25 -1.41 -6.30
CA VAL A 280 -17.06 -1.90 -7.02
C VAL A 280 -16.10 -2.50 -6.00
N ALA A 281 -15.37 -3.55 -6.39
CA ALA A 281 -14.46 -4.26 -5.50
C ALA A 281 -13.51 -3.30 -4.78
N PHE A 282 -13.36 -3.48 -3.46
CA PHE A 282 -12.39 -2.72 -2.69
C PHE A 282 -11.00 -3.32 -2.93
N THR A 283 -9.95 -2.52 -2.72
CA THR A 283 -8.56 -2.94 -2.90
C THR A 283 -7.68 -2.43 -1.76
N GLY A 284 -6.37 -2.66 -1.82
CA GLY A 284 -5.43 -2.15 -0.83
C GLY A 284 -5.24 -0.64 -0.93
N ASP A 285 -4.82 0.02 0.16
CA ASP A 285 -4.55 1.46 0.17
C ASP A 285 -3.44 1.90 -0.80
N ASN A 286 -2.35 1.14 -0.94
CA ASN A 286 -1.31 1.42 -1.93
C ASN A 286 -1.82 1.23 -3.38
N PRO A 287 -2.49 0.12 -3.75
CA PRO A 287 -3.19 0.00 -5.03
C PRO A 287 -4.19 1.14 -5.29
N ALA A 288 -5.00 1.53 -4.31
CA ALA A 288 -5.94 2.64 -4.47
C ALA A 288 -5.20 3.97 -4.67
N SER A 289 -4.08 4.18 -3.99
CA SER A 289 -3.25 5.37 -4.16
C SER A 289 -2.62 5.43 -5.56
N LEU A 290 -2.20 4.30 -6.12
CA LEU A 290 -1.75 4.22 -7.53
C LEU A 290 -2.84 4.70 -8.49
N ALA A 291 -4.09 4.28 -8.28
CA ALA A 291 -5.24 4.74 -9.06
C ALA A 291 -5.50 6.24 -8.86
N GLY A 292 -5.42 6.73 -7.61
CA GLY A 292 -5.63 8.15 -7.27
C GLY A 292 -4.56 9.06 -7.84
N MET A 293 -3.32 8.58 -7.94
CA MET A 293 -2.20 9.26 -8.59
C MET A 293 -2.23 9.13 -10.12
N ARG A 294 -3.14 8.30 -10.66
CA ARG A 294 -3.33 8.10 -12.11
C ARG A 294 -2.04 7.67 -12.81
N LEU A 295 -1.27 6.79 -12.15
CA LEU A 295 -0.09 6.20 -12.77
C LEU A 295 -0.49 5.41 -14.01
N GLN A 296 0.33 5.51 -15.05
CA GLN A 296 0.19 4.79 -16.30
C GLN A 296 1.46 3.98 -16.56
N GLU A 297 1.49 3.26 -17.68
CA GLU A 297 2.65 2.49 -18.09
C GLU A 297 3.93 3.34 -18.13
N GLY A 298 4.94 2.89 -17.39
CA GLY A 298 6.24 3.56 -17.26
C GLY A 298 6.26 4.69 -16.23
N ASP A 299 5.15 5.01 -15.56
CA ASP A 299 5.16 5.99 -14.48
C ASP A 299 5.67 5.41 -13.16
N ILE A 300 6.17 6.32 -12.32
CA ILE A 300 6.59 6.07 -10.94
C ILE A 300 5.86 7.05 -10.02
N ALA A 301 5.51 6.62 -8.81
CA ALA A 301 5.29 7.55 -7.70
C ALA A 301 6.26 7.32 -6.55
N ILE A 302 6.65 8.40 -5.86
CA ILE A 302 7.52 8.36 -4.69
C ILE A 302 6.85 9.15 -3.56
N SER A 303 6.51 8.45 -2.48
CA SER A 303 6.10 9.07 -1.23
C SER A 303 7.32 9.27 -0.35
N LEU A 304 7.69 10.53 -0.08
CA LEU A 304 8.87 10.92 0.68
C LEU A 304 8.47 11.27 2.13
N GLY A 305 8.44 10.26 3.00
CA GLY A 305 8.01 10.37 4.40
C GLY A 305 9.05 9.84 5.39
N THR A 306 8.58 9.45 6.59
CA THR A 306 9.42 8.79 7.61
C THR A 306 10.16 7.60 7.02
N SER A 307 9.41 6.74 6.33
CA SER A 307 9.94 5.82 5.31
C SER A 307 9.59 6.39 3.94
N ASP A 308 10.47 6.17 2.95
CA ASP A 308 10.12 6.43 1.57
C ASP A 308 9.47 5.19 0.95
N THR A 309 8.42 5.38 0.15
CA THR A 309 7.76 4.30 -0.59
C THR A 309 7.74 4.61 -2.07
N LEU A 310 8.21 3.67 -2.87
CA LEU A 310 8.27 3.75 -4.32
C LEU A 310 7.15 2.88 -4.91
N PHE A 311 6.37 3.45 -5.81
CA PHE A 311 5.30 2.79 -6.57
C PHE A 311 5.73 2.73 -8.02
N LEU A 312 5.67 1.53 -8.61
CA LEU A 312 6.08 1.30 -9.99
C LEU A 312 4.90 0.73 -10.78
N TRP A 313 4.70 1.21 -12.00
CA TRP A 313 3.94 0.46 -13.01
C TRP A 313 4.88 -0.48 -13.75
N ILE A 314 4.57 -1.78 -13.79
CA ILE A 314 5.43 -2.78 -14.43
C ILE A 314 4.60 -3.71 -15.31
N GLN A 315 5.02 -3.88 -16.56
CA GLN A 315 4.38 -4.81 -17.49
C GLN A 315 4.95 -6.23 -17.35
N GLU A 316 6.26 -6.35 -17.28
CA GLU A 316 7.00 -7.62 -17.17
C GLU A 316 7.82 -7.61 -15.87
N PRO A 317 7.22 -7.93 -14.72
CA PRO A 317 7.92 -7.83 -13.45
C PRO A 317 8.85 -9.03 -13.22
N THR A 318 9.92 -8.78 -12.49
CA THR A 318 10.88 -9.81 -12.03
C THR A 318 10.78 -9.92 -10.50
N PRO A 319 10.05 -10.91 -9.95
CA PRO A 319 10.02 -11.11 -8.51
C PRO A 319 11.39 -11.34 -7.91
N ALA A 320 11.63 -10.74 -6.75
CA ALA A 320 12.90 -10.76 -6.05
C ALA A 320 12.68 -11.01 -4.55
N LEU A 321 13.79 -11.13 -3.81
CA LEU A 321 13.79 -11.24 -2.35
C LEU A 321 13.50 -9.90 -1.64
N GLU A 322 13.40 -8.82 -2.41
CA GLU A 322 13.08 -7.47 -1.96
C GLU A 322 11.93 -6.91 -2.80
N GLY A 323 11.15 -6.00 -2.20
CA GLY A 323 9.98 -5.41 -2.83
C GLY A 323 8.79 -6.36 -2.97
N HIS A 324 7.68 -5.80 -3.45
CA HIS A 324 6.42 -6.50 -3.57
C HIS A 324 5.81 -6.23 -4.94
N ILE A 325 5.60 -7.26 -5.75
CA ILE A 325 4.85 -7.17 -7.01
C ILE A 325 3.41 -7.59 -6.74
N LEU A 326 2.48 -6.74 -7.12
CA LEU A 326 1.04 -6.94 -6.98
C LEU A 326 0.39 -6.87 -8.35
N CYS A 327 -0.74 -7.55 -8.53
CA CYS A 327 -1.58 -7.33 -9.71
C CYS A 327 -2.02 -5.86 -9.75
N ASN A 328 -2.01 -5.22 -10.92
CA ASN A 328 -2.35 -3.81 -11.02
C ASN A 328 -3.87 -3.59 -10.84
N PRO A 329 -4.30 -2.64 -9.98
CA PRO A 329 -5.70 -2.43 -9.64
C PRO A 329 -6.52 -1.73 -10.74
N VAL A 330 -5.87 -1.15 -11.75
CA VAL A 330 -6.51 -0.38 -12.83
C VAL A 330 -6.34 -1.02 -14.20
N ASP A 331 -5.47 -2.03 -14.29
CA ASP A 331 -5.27 -2.89 -15.46
C ASP A 331 -4.86 -4.30 -15.00
N SER A 332 -5.78 -5.24 -15.02
CA SER A 332 -5.54 -6.59 -14.49
C SER A 332 -4.55 -7.44 -15.29
N GLN A 333 -4.11 -6.98 -16.47
CA GLN A 333 -3.09 -7.65 -17.29
C GLN A 333 -1.66 -7.19 -16.94
N THR A 334 -1.52 -6.10 -16.20
CA THR A 334 -0.22 -5.57 -15.79
C THR A 334 -0.06 -5.65 -14.26
N TYR A 335 1.08 -5.14 -13.78
CA TYR A 335 1.48 -5.24 -12.40
C TYR A 335 1.87 -3.88 -11.85
N MET A 336 1.82 -3.78 -10.53
CA MET A 336 2.46 -2.70 -9.80
C MET A 336 3.50 -3.29 -8.86
N ALA A 337 4.50 -2.49 -8.48
CA ALA A 337 5.41 -2.89 -7.43
C ALA A 337 5.58 -1.81 -6.36
N LEU A 338 5.86 -2.26 -5.14
CA LEU A 338 6.17 -1.43 -3.98
C LEU A 338 7.58 -1.75 -3.48
N LEU A 339 8.39 -0.71 -3.30
CA LEU A 339 9.68 -0.80 -2.59
C LEU A 339 9.64 0.17 -1.41
N CYS A 340 10.07 -0.31 -0.25
CA CYS A 340 10.03 0.44 1.01
C CYS A 340 11.45 0.71 1.50
N PHE A 341 11.75 1.97 1.79
CA PHE A 341 13.03 2.43 2.30
C PHE A 341 12.82 3.05 3.68
N LYS A 342 13.34 2.41 4.72
CA LYS A 342 13.15 2.78 6.13
C LYS A 342 13.87 4.08 6.47
N ASN A 343 15.04 4.35 5.88
CA ASN A 343 15.82 5.55 6.14
C ASN A 343 15.39 6.72 5.23
N GLY A 344 14.20 7.26 5.45
CA GLY A 344 13.60 8.37 4.70
C GLY A 344 13.89 9.76 5.27
N SER A 345 12.85 10.43 5.79
CA SER A 345 12.90 11.83 6.22
C SER A 345 13.80 12.07 7.43
N LEU A 346 13.82 11.16 8.41
CA LEU A 346 14.65 11.31 9.61
C LEU A 346 16.13 11.37 9.26
N MET A 347 16.56 10.60 8.25
CA MET A 347 17.93 10.67 7.73
C MET A 347 18.22 12.03 7.08
N ARG A 348 17.29 12.52 6.23
CA ARG A 348 17.42 13.84 5.60
C ARG A 348 17.45 14.97 6.63
N GLU A 349 16.62 14.90 7.67
CA GLU A 349 16.59 15.87 8.77
C GLU A 349 17.86 15.86 9.59
N ARG A 350 18.40 14.67 9.90
CA ARG A 350 19.67 14.56 10.64
C ARG A 350 20.82 15.18 9.85
N ILE A 351 21.00 14.80 8.57
CA ILE A 351 22.04 15.38 7.72
C ILE A 351 21.82 16.88 7.51
N ARG A 352 20.58 17.35 7.40
CA ARG A 352 20.28 18.80 7.41
C ARG A 352 20.74 19.48 8.70
N ASN A 353 20.49 18.89 9.86
CA ASN A 353 20.92 19.45 11.15
C ASN A 353 22.44 19.53 11.26
N GLU A 354 23.15 18.47 10.85
CA GLU A 354 24.61 18.37 10.92
C GLU A 354 25.33 19.24 9.87
N CYS A 355 24.81 19.27 8.63
CA CYS A 355 25.53 19.84 7.48
C CYS A 355 24.93 21.16 6.96
N ALA A 356 23.68 21.49 7.31
CA ALA A 356 22.97 22.67 6.80
C ALA A 356 22.35 23.54 7.91
N SER A 357 22.93 23.55 9.11
CA SER A 357 22.49 24.39 10.24
C SER A 357 21.01 24.19 10.61
N GLY A 358 20.45 23.02 10.32
CA GLY A 358 19.01 22.73 10.52
C GLY A 358 18.07 23.40 9.52
N SER A 359 18.58 24.05 8.47
CA SER A 359 17.80 24.80 7.48
C SER A 359 17.64 24.04 6.16
N TRP A 360 16.40 23.87 5.71
CA TRP A 360 16.12 23.33 4.37
C TRP A 360 16.53 24.27 3.23
N ASP A 361 16.63 25.58 3.50
CA ASP A 361 17.14 26.55 2.52
C ASP A 361 18.64 26.37 2.32
N ASP A 362 19.40 26.19 3.40
CA ASP A 362 20.85 25.94 3.30
C ASP A 362 21.13 24.54 2.71
N PHE A 363 20.29 23.55 3.00
CA PHE A 363 20.32 22.25 2.33
C PHE A 363 20.12 22.39 0.81
N SER A 364 19.18 23.25 0.40
CA SER A 364 18.91 23.55 -1.02
C SER A 364 20.05 24.31 -1.69
N LYS A 365 20.71 25.22 -0.96
CA LYS A 365 21.91 25.93 -1.43
C LYS A 365 23.06 24.94 -1.65
N ALA A 366 23.29 24.00 -0.72
CA ALA A 366 24.31 22.96 -0.86
C ALA A 366 24.09 22.07 -2.09
N LEU A 367 22.84 21.68 -2.38
CA LEU A 367 22.51 20.96 -3.61
C LEU A 367 22.73 21.79 -4.89
N SER A 368 22.62 23.12 -4.78
CA SER A 368 22.83 24.04 -5.90
C SER A 368 24.30 24.41 -6.13
N SER A 369 25.13 24.38 -5.08
CA SER A 369 26.56 24.68 -5.15
C SER A 369 27.43 23.47 -5.50
N THR A 370 26.85 22.27 -5.51
CA THR A 370 27.52 21.02 -5.91
C THR A 370 27.12 20.60 -7.31
N VAL A 371 28.07 20.04 -8.05
CA VAL A 371 27.82 19.48 -9.38
C VAL A 371 27.08 18.15 -9.28
N ALA A 372 26.24 17.85 -10.28
CA ALA A 372 25.64 16.54 -10.42
C ALA A 372 26.71 15.43 -10.47
N GLY A 373 26.42 14.28 -9.88
CA GLY A 373 27.36 13.17 -9.71
C GLY A 373 28.39 13.40 -8.61
N ASN A 374 28.34 14.54 -7.91
CA ASN A 374 29.11 14.84 -6.70
C ASN A 374 30.63 14.63 -6.82
N ASN A 375 31.20 14.89 -8.01
CA ASN A 375 32.59 14.57 -8.36
C ASN A 375 32.97 13.09 -8.10
N GLY A 376 32.01 12.17 -8.21
CA GLY A 376 32.19 10.75 -7.95
C GLY A 376 32.14 10.34 -6.48
N ASN A 377 31.80 11.23 -5.55
CA ASN A 377 31.63 10.89 -4.14
C ASN A 377 30.25 10.25 -3.90
N LEU A 378 30.23 9.03 -3.37
CA LEU A 378 29.02 8.22 -3.16
C LEU A 378 28.83 7.91 -1.68
N GLY A 379 27.57 7.90 -1.24
CA GLY A 379 27.21 7.64 0.15
C GLY A 379 25.99 6.72 0.30
N PHE A 380 26.01 5.94 1.38
CA PHE A 380 24.94 5.07 1.86
C PHE A 380 24.65 5.45 3.32
N TYR A 381 23.39 5.68 3.66
CA TYR A 381 23.01 6.33 4.92
C TYR A 381 21.90 5.56 5.61
N PHE A 382 22.27 4.62 6.49
CA PHE A 382 21.34 3.72 7.16
C PHE A 382 21.54 3.75 8.68
N ASP A 383 20.94 4.70 9.39
CA ASP A 383 21.07 4.80 10.86
C ASP A 383 20.36 3.63 11.54
N VAL A 384 19.30 3.13 10.92
CA VAL A 384 18.60 1.90 11.30
C VAL A 384 18.75 0.87 10.18
N MET A 385 18.60 -0.41 10.53
CA MET A 385 18.57 -1.50 9.54
C MET A 385 17.58 -1.17 8.42
N GLU A 386 18.10 -1.06 7.20
CA GLU A 386 17.34 -0.79 5.99
C GLU A 386 16.61 -2.06 5.50
N ILE A 387 15.54 -1.88 4.73
CA ILE A 387 14.74 -2.95 4.13
C ILE A 387 15.22 -3.23 2.70
N THR A 388 15.62 -2.19 1.97
CA THR A 388 15.99 -2.26 0.55
C THR A 388 17.29 -1.48 0.32
N PRO A 389 18.47 -2.14 0.41
CA PRO A 389 18.69 -3.54 0.81
C PRO A 389 18.81 -3.71 2.34
N GLU A 390 18.98 -4.94 2.83
CA GLU A 390 19.37 -5.20 4.22
C GLU A 390 20.80 -4.68 4.49
N ALA A 391 20.89 -3.44 4.99
CA ALA A 391 22.16 -2.78 5.31
C ALA A 391 22.00 -1.83 6.49
N VAL A 392 23.11 -1.56 7.18
CA VAL A 392 23.17 -0.62 8.33
C VAL A 392 24.50 0.13 8.34
N GLY A 393 24.48 1.33 8.92
CA GLY A 393 25.61 2.24 9.04
C GLY A 393 25.71 3.27 7.92
N ILE A 394 26.66 4.19 8.09
CA ILE A 394 26.98 5.21 7.08
C ILE A 394 28.26 4.80 6.37
N HIS A 395 28.20 4.69 5.04
CA HIS A 395 29.33 4.26 4.21
C HIS A 395 29.57 5.30 3.13
N ARG A 396 30.79 5.83 3.06
CA ARG A 396 31.21 6.89 2.14
C ARG A 396 32.35 6.41 1.26
N PHE A 397 32.29 6.70 -0.03
CA PHE A 397 33.31 6.32 -1.01
C PHE A 397 33.70 7.52 -1.86
N ASN A 398 35.00 7.79 -2.00
CA ASN A 398 35.52 8.82 -2.92
C ASN A 398 35.45 8.37 -4.38
N SER A 399 35.91 9.20 -5.33
CA SER A 399 35.95 8.89 -6.77
C SER A 399 36.73 7.62 -7.12
N GLU A 400 37.71 7.23 -6.30
CA GLU A 400 38.55 6.05 -6.49
C GLU A 400 37.99 4.79 -5.81
N ASN A 401 36.74 4.81 -5.35
CA ASN A 401 36.08 3.70 -4.63
C ASN A 401 36.70 3.36 -3.27
N GLN A 402 37.49 4.27 -2.70
CA GLN A 402 38.09 4.09 -1.37
C GLN A 402 37.11 4.58 -0.31
N LYS A 403 36.95 3.78 0.76
CA LYS A 403 36.11 4.18 1.89
C LYS A 403 36.75 5.36 2.62
N VAL A 404 35.97 6.41 2.84
CA VAL A 404 36.43 7.60 3.57
C VAL A 404 35.60 7.81 4.83
N LEU A 405 36.16 8.51 5.81
CA LEU A 405 35.48 8.73 7.09
C LEU A 405 34.40 9.82 6.96
N ASN A 406 34.71 10.94 6.31
CA ASN A 406 33.85 12.13 6.25
C ASN A 406 33.92 12.78 4.87
N PHE A 407 32.85 13.47 4.47
CA PHE A 407 32.87 14.43 3.36
C PHE A 407 32.75 15.88 3.86
N PRO A 408 33.13 16.88 3.04
CA PRO A 408 32.65 18.25 3.20
C PRO A 408 31.11 18.30 3.28
N LYS A 409 30.56 19.27 4.01
CA LYS A 409 29.12 19.36 4.33
C LYS A 409 28.22 19.32 3.08
N GLU A 410 28.54 20.10 2.08
CA GLU A 410 27.79 20.14 0.82
C GLU A 410 27.89 18.84 0.01
N VAL A 411 29.06 18.18 0.03
CA VAL A 411 29.27 16.86 -0.60
C VAL A 411 28.46 15.78 0.13
N GLU A 412 28.38 15.85 1.46
CA GLU A 412 27.58 14.96 2.30
C GLU A 412 26.08 15.04 1.96
N ILE A 413 25.56 16.26 1.83
CA ILE A 413 24.17 16.53 1.47
C ILE A 413 23.83 15.95 0.08
N ARG A 414 24.69 16.19 -0.92
CA ARG A 414 24.48 15.62 -2.26
C ARG A 414 24.60 14.10 -2.27
N ALA A 415 25.59 13.53 -1.58
CA ALA A 415 25.79 12.09 -1.50
C ALA A 415 24.56 11.37 -0.90
N LEU A 416 23.92 11.95 0.11
CA LEU A 416 22.66 11.44 0.66
C LEU A 416 21.55 11.41 -0.39
N ILE A 417 21.28 12.54 -1.03
CA ILE A 417 20.12 12.67 -1.92
C ILE A 417 20.32 11.89 -3.23
N GLU A 418 21.51 11.97 -3.84
CA GLU A 418 21.84 11.15 -5.01
C GLU A 418 21.81 9.66 -4.67
N GLY A 419 22.40 9.25 -3.54
CA GLY A 419 22.38 7.86 -3.09
C GLY A 419 20.96 7.33 -2.90
N GLN A 420 20.10 8.09 -2.21
CA GLN A 420 18.70 7.70 -1.99
C GLN A 420 17.92 7.51 -3.30
N PHE A 421 18.15 8.34 -4.33
CA PHE A 421 17.45 8.20 -5.61
C PHE A 421 18.09 7.18 -6.54
N MET A 422 19.42 7.04 -6.53
CA MET A 422 20.11 5.98 -7.28
C MET A 422 19.72 4.60 -6.77
N ALA A 423 19.68 4.40 -5.44
CA ALA A 423 19.17 3.17 -4.84
C ALA A 423 17.75 2.86 -5.33
N LYS A 424 16.83 3.85 -5.26
CA LYS A 424 15.45 3.68 -5.76
C LYS A 424 15.41 3.27 -7.24
N ARG A 425 16.21 3.88 -8.11
CA ARG A 425 16.28 3.52 -9.54
C ARG A 425 16.83 2.11 -9.73
N ILE A 426 17.94 1.77 -9.07
CA ILE A 426 18.58 0.46 -9.17
C ILE A 426 17.62 -0.65 -8.72
N HIS A 427 16.97 -0.48 -7.56
CA HIS A 427 16.04 -1.47 -7.05
C HIS A 427 14.75 -1.57 -7.88
N ALA A 428 14.27 -0.46 -8.45
CA ALA A 428 13.17 -0.53 -9.42
C ALA A 428 13.55 -1.34 -10.66
N GLU A 429 14.72 -1.07 -11.24
CA GLU A 429 15.22 -1.79 -12.42
C GLU A 429 15.43 -3.29 -12.14
N LYS A 430 15.86 -3.67 -10.93
CA LYS A 430 15.93 -5.08 -10.48
C LYS A 430 14.57 -5.79 -10.53
N LEU A 431 13.47 -5.09 -10.28
CA LEU A 431 12.10 -5.62 -10.38
C LEU A 431 11.54 -5.63 -11.81
N GLY A 432 12.33 -5.24 -12.82
CA GLY A 432 11.91 -5.20 -14.23
C GLY A 432 11.35 -3.84 -14.69
N TYR A 433 11.37 -2.81 -13.83
CA TYR A 433 10.99 -1.46 -14.26
C TYR A 433 12.01 -0.88 -15.25
N LYS A 434 11.53 -0.10 -16.22
CA LYS A 434 12.36 0.60 -17.21
C LYS A 434 11.86 2.03 -17.36
N VAL A 435 12.77 3.00 -17.35
CA VAL A 435 12.45 4.37 -17.74
C VAL A 435 12.13 4.40 -19.23
N MET A 436 10.97 4.97 -19.57
CA MET A 436 10.48 5.12 -20.94
C MET A 436 10.47 6.61 -21.34
N PRO A 437 10.44 6.95 -22.64
CA PRO A 437 10.30 8.33 -23.08
C PRO A 437 9.05 9.06 -22.54
N LYS A 438 7.99 8.30 -22.20
CA LYS A 438 6.74 8.81 -21.63
C LYS A 438 6.69 8.82 -20.10
N THR A 439 7.75 8.34 -19.42
CA THR A 439 7.78 8.21 -17.95
C THR A 439 7.53 9.56 -17.28
N ARG A 440 6.61 9.56 -16.33
CA ARG A 440 6.41 10.64 -15.36
C ARG A 440 6.74 10.14 -13.97
N ILE A 441 7.32 11.00 -13.15
CA ILE A 441 7.56 10.72 -11.74
C ILE A 441 6.65 11.61 -10.90
N LEU A 442 5.80 11.02 -10.07
CA LEU A 442 4.94 11.75 -9.15
C LEU A 442 5.57 11.73 -7.76
N ALA A 443 5.99 12.89 -7.27
CA ALA A 443 6.58 13.04 -5.94
C ALA A 443 5.57 13.63 -4.95
N THR A 444 5.43 12.99 -3.80
CA THR A 444 4.62 13.46 -2.68
C THR A 444 5.37 13.34 -1.35
N GLY A 445 4.77 13.81 -0.25
CA GLY A 445 5.37 13.84 1.08
C GLY A 445 6.19 15.09 1.36
N GLY A 446 6.74 15.21 2.57
CA GLY A 446 7.37 16.45 3.04
C GLY A 446 8.48 16.95 2.12
N ALA A 447 9.34 16.05 1.64
CA ALA A 447 10.48 16.43 0.80
C ALA A 447 10.09 16.81 -0.65
N SER A 448 8.87 16.53 -1.11
CA SER A 448 8.42 16.95 -2.45
C SER A 448 8.26 18.47 -2.58
N HIS A 449 8.20 19.20 -1.48
CA HIS A 449 8.18 20.67 -1.47
C HIS A 449 9.55 21.28 -1.82
N ASN A 450 10.63 20.49 -1.74
CA ASN A 450 11.98 20.98 -2.03
C ASN A 450 12.35 20.70 -3.49
N LYS A 451 12.29 21.73 -4.33
CA LYS A 451 12.62 21.63 -5.77
C LYS A 451 14.05 21.16 -6.05
N LYS A 452 15.01 21.41 -5.14
CA LYS A 452 16.40 20.97 -5.34
C LYS A 452 16.57 19.48 -5.09
N ILE A 453 15.82 18.92 -4.13
CA ILE A 453 15.71 17.46 -3.96
C ILE A 453 15.03 16.85 -5.21
N LEU A 454 13.92 17.44 -5.66
CA LEU A 454 13.22 16.94 -6.85
C LEU A 454 14.07 17.01 -8.12
N GLN A 455 14.95 18.00 -8.26
CA GLN A 455 15.85 18.09 -9.40
C GLN A 455 16.79 16.87 -9.46
N VAL A 456 17.36 16.46 -8.33
CA VAL A 456 18.20 15.25 -8.28
C VAL A 456 17.41 14.01 -8.64
N LEU A 457 16.16 13.88 -8.16
CA LEU A 457 15.27 12.79 -8.56
C LEU A 457 15.06 12.77 -10.08
N SER A 458 14.76 13.93 -10.67
CA SER A 458 14.53 14.08 -12.10
C SER A 458 15.76 13.72 -12.91
N ASP A 459 16.94 14.17 -12.48
CA ASP A 459 18.21 13.89 -13.15
C ASP A 459 18.58 12.40 -13.04
N VAL A 460 18.44 11.79 -11.86
CA VAL A 460 18.80 10.38 -11.61
C VAL A 460 17.93 9.43 -12.42
N PHE A 461 16.64 9.71 -12.61
CA PHE A 461 15.74 8.89 -13.43
C PHE A 461 15.64 9.36 -14.88
N ASN A 462 16.28 10.47 -15.23
CA ASN A 462 16.16 11.13 -16.53
C ASN A 462 14.70 11.28 -17.00
N ALA A 463 13.83 11.75 -16.09
CA ALA A 463 12.39 11.90 -16.35
C ALA A 463 11.78 13.09 -15.61
N PRO A 464 10.73 13.74 -16.17
CA PRO A 464 10.09 14.88 -15.54
C PRO A 464 9.41 14.49 -14.22
N VAL A 465 9.58 15.34 -13.20
CA VAL A 465 8.97 15.16 -11.88
C VAL A 465 7.81 16.13 -11.71
N TYR A 466 6.67 15.57 -11.33
CA TYR A 466 5.45 16.26 -11.01
C TYR A 466 5.16 16.15 -9.52
N THR A 467 4.52 17.16 -8.96
CA THR A 467 3.99 17.13 -7.60
C THR A 467 2.47 17.10 -7.64
N ILE A 468 1.89 16.29 -6.77
CA ILE A 468 0.44 16.18 -6.60
C ILE A 468 0.12 16.25 -5.11
N ASP A 469 -0.96 16.94 -4.76
CA ASP A 469 -1.47 16.91 -3.39
C ASP A 469 -2.22 15.58 -3.19
N THR A 470 -1.60 14.66 -2.45
CA THR A 470 -2.07 13.27 -2.32
C THR A 470 -2.51 12.92 -0.91
N ALA A 471 -2.79 13.91 -0.04
CA ALA A 471 -3.17 13.66 1.36
C ALA A 471 -4.27 12.59 1.51
N ASN A 472 -5.15 12.49 0.50
CA ASN A 472 -6.24 11.50 0.41
C ASN A 472 -6.22 10.64 -0.86
N SER A 473 -5.04 10.31 -1.40
CA SER A 473 -4.90 9.53 -2.65
C SER A 473 -5.64 8.19 -2.65
N ALA A 474 -5.65 7.43 -1.55
CA ALA A 474 -6.39 6.17 -1.44
C ALA A 474 -7.92 6.37 -1.55
N CYS A 475 -8.48 7.37 -0.85
CA CYS A 475 -9.90 7.73 -0.98
C CYS A 475 -10.22 8.19 -2.41
N LEU A 476 -9.43 9.12 -2.96
CA LEU A 476 -9.68 9.67 -4.29
C LEU A 476 -9.58 8.59 -5.38
N GLY A 477 -8.55 7.74 -5.30
CA GLY A 477 -8.38 6.62 -6.21
C GLY A 477 -9.47 5.57 -6.09
N SER A 478 -10.03 5.38 -4.88
CA SER A 478 -11.21 4.54 -4.70
C SER A 478 -12.44 5.14 -5.37
N ALA A 479 -12.66 6.45 -5.25
CA ALA A 479 -13.77 7.12 -5.95
C ALA A 479 -13.61 7.03 -7.48
N TYR A 480 -12.39 7.20 -8.00
CA TYR A 480 -12.08 6.99 -9.42
C TYR A 480 -12.34 5.57 -9.89
N ARG A 481 -11.96 4.56 -9.09
CA ARG A 481 -12.24 3.15 -9.38
C ARG A 481 -13.74 2.83 -9.33
N ALA A 482 -14.50 3.50 -8.47
CA ALA A 482 -15.95 3.36 -8.43
C ALA A 482 -16.60 3.78 -9.77
N ILE A 483 -16.09 4.84 -10.40
CA ILE A 483 -16.53 5.28 -11.75
C ILE A 483 -16.05 4.27 -12.80
N HIS A 484 -14.78 3.89 -12.77
CA HIS A 484 -14.18 2.98 -13.75
C HIS A 484 -14.88 1.63 -13.78
N GLY A 485 -15.24 1.07 -12.62
CA GLY A 485 -15.96 -0.20 -12.55
C GLY A 485 -17.32 -0.17 -13.27
N LEU A 486 -17.99 0.98 -13.35
CA LEU A 486 -19.25 1.11 -14.10
C LEU A 486 -19.11 1.03 -15.61
N VAL A 487 -17.91 1.26 -16.14
CA VAL A 487 -17.61 1.26 -17.57
C VAL A 487 -16.55 0.22 -17.96
N ALA A 488 -16.10 -0.60 -17.01
CA ALA A 488 -14.99 -1.54 -17.22
C ALA A 488 -15.26 -2.55 -18.34
N GLU A 489 -16.51 -3.00 -18.50
CA GLU A 489 -16.93 -3.91 -19.58
C GLU A 489 -16.76 -3.31 -20.98
N THR A 490 -16.60 -1.98 -21.08
CA THR A 490 -16.34 -1.27 -22.34
C THR A 490 -14.85 -1.17 -22.68
N ASN A 491 -13.97 -1.76 -21.87
CA ASN A 491 -12.50 -1.73 -22.01
C ASN A 491 -11.89 -0.32 -22.04
N VAL A 492 -12.55 0.67 -21.43
CA VAL A 492 -12.01 2.02 -21.30
C VAL A 492 -10.95 2.04 -20.19
N PRO A 493 -9.71 2.50 -20.46
CA PRO A 493 -8.68 2.65 -19.43
C PRO A 493 -9.09 3.66 -18.36
N LEU A 494 -8.62 3.46 -17.11
CA LEU A 494 -8.89 4.41 -16.03
C LEU A 494 -8.49 5.84 -16.44
N ALA A 495 -7.32 6.01 -17.08
CA ALA A 495 -6.81 7.31 -17.50
C ALA A 495 -7.82 8.13 -18.32
N ASP A 496 -8.59 7.48 -19.19
CA ASP A 496 -9.63 8.13 -20.00
C ASP A 496 -10.87 8.49 -19.17
N VAL A 497 -11.24 7.62 -18.22
CA VAL A 497 -12.34 7.87 -17.27
C VAL A 497 -12.03 9.09 -16.40
N VAL A 498 -10.77 9.24 -15.98
CA VAL A 498 -10.34 10.30 -15.05
C VAL A 498 -9.63 11.48 -15.70
N LYS A 499 -9.80 11.67 -17.01
CA LYS A 499 -9.13 12.76 -17.76
C LYS A 499 -9.50 14.17 -17.33
N LEU A 500 -10.63 14.34 -16.63
CA LEU A 500 -11.07 15.63 -16.08
C LEU A 500 -10.50 15.91 -14.68
N ALA A 501 -9.82 14.94 -14.08
CA ALA A 501 -9.23 15.11 -12.76
C ALA A 501 -8.09 16.14 -12.82
N PRO A 502 -7.83 16.88 -11.73
CA PRO A 502 -6.74 17.85 -11.68
C PRO A 502 -5.40 17.24 -12.09
N GLU A 503 -4.73 17.86 -13.06
CA GLU A 503 -3.41 17.42 -13.50
C GLU A 503 -2.34 17.70 -12.45
N PRO A 504 -1.38 16.77 -12.24
CA PRO A 504 -0.26 17.02 -11.35
C PRO A 504 0.60 18.16 -11.93
N ARG A 505 1.21 18.95 -11.05
CA ARG A 505 1.98 20.13 -11.46
C ARG A 505 3.42 19.73 -11.78
N LEU A 506 3.90 20.04 -12.98
CA LEU A 506 5.32 19.86 -13.31
C LEU A 506 6.18 20.70 -12.36
N ALA A 507 7.09 20.05 -11.64
CA ALA A 507 7.98 20.70 -10.68
C ALA A 507 9.35 20.99 -11.28
N VAL A 508 9.94 19.99 -11.95
CA VAL A 508 11.27 20.03 -12.57
C VAL A 508 11.36 19.05 -13.75
N THR A 509 12.31 19.28 -14.64
CA THR A 509 12.67 18.40 -15.77
C THR A 509 14.14 18.01 -15.68
N PRO A 510 14.56 16.87 -16.25
CA PRO A 510 15.94 16.43 -16.17
C PRO A 510 16.88 17.45 -16.83
N THR A 511 18.03 17.66 -16.22
CA THR A 511 19.11 18.51 -16.75
C THR A 511 19.72 17.84 -17.99
N ALA A 512 20.08 18.62 -19.00
CA ALA A 512 20.79 18.08 -20.16
C ALA A 512 22.10 17.39 -19.75
N GLY A 513 22.36 16.19 -20.27
CA GLY A 513 23.53 15.38 -19.89
C GLY A 513 23.34 14.51 -18.65
N ALA A 514 22.17 14.55 -17.99
CA ALA A 514 21.92 13.80 -16.76
C ALA A 514 22.01 12.28 -16.97
N GLU A 515 21.41 11.74 -18.03
CA GLU A 515 21.45 10.30 -18.28
C GLU A 515 22.87 9.81 -18.59
N GLU A 516 23.64 10.57 -19.37
CA GLU A 516 25.03 10.27 -19.70
C GLU A 516 25.91 10.25 -18.44
N LEU A 517 25.59 11.10 -17.47
CA LEU A 517 26.28 11.17 -16.18
C LEU A 517 25.85 10.03 -15.23
N TYR A 518 24.55 9.85 -15.01
CA TYR A 518 24.06 8.93 -13.98
C TYR A 518 24.11 7.47 -14.42
N ARG A 519 24.02 7.15 -15.71
CA ARG A 519 24.10 5.77 -16.20
C ARG A 519 25.36 5.01 -15.73
N PRO A 520 26.60 5.53 -15.92
CA PRO A 520 27.79 4.88 -15.36
C PRO A 520 27.83 4.94 -13.83
N LEU A 521 27.28 5.99 -13.22
CA LEU A 521 27.29 6.16 -11.76
C LEU A 521 26.36 5.16 -11.05
N LEU A 522 25.20 4.85 -11.63
CA LEU A 522 24.25 3.83 -11.16
C LEU A 522 24.91 2.45 -11.09
N LYS A 523 25.64 2.07 -12.15
CA LYS A 523 26.40 0.81 -12.17
C LYS A 523 27.42 0.77 -11.03
N ARG A 524 28.19 1.85 -10.88
CA ARG A 524 29.19 1.98 -9.82
C ARG A 524 28.56 1.97 -8.42
N TYR A 525 27.41 2.62 -8.24
CA TYR A 525 26.68 2.63 -6.98
C TYR A 525 26.20 1.21 -6.61
N ALA A 526 25.64 0.47 -7.57
CA ALA A 526 25.23 -0.92 -7.37
C ALA A 526 26.41 -1.85 -7.00
N GLU A 527 27.59 -1.66 -7.61
CA GLU A 527 28.80 -2.41 -7.25
C GLU A 527 29.29 -2.10 -5.83
N LEU A 528 29.20 -0.84 -5.37
CA LEU A 528 29.53 -0.45 -4.00
C LEU A 528 28.47 -0.91 -3.00
N GLU A 529 27.20 -0.96 -3.40
CA GLU A 529 26.10 -1.46 -2.57
C GLU A 529 26.38 -2.90 -2.09
N GLN A 530 26.92 -3.75 -2.96
CA GLN A 530 27.30 -5.13 -2.58
C GLN A 530 28.36 -5.19 -1.47
N LYS A 531 29.13 -4.13 -1.27
CA LYS A 531 30.13 -4.04 -0.18
C LYS A 531 29.54 -3.55 1.14
N VAL A 532 28.31 -3.00 1.13
CA VAL A 532 27.64 -2.46 2.33
C VAL A 532 26.50 -3.35 2.82
N ILE A 533 25.98 -4.25 1.97
CA ILE A 533 24.96 -5.22 2.35
C ILE A 533 25.44 -6.02 3.56
N TYR A 534 24.55 -6.15 4.55
CA TYR A 534 24.82 -6.87 5.77
C TYR A 534 25.09 -8.35 5.46
N ASN A 535 26.23 -8.87 5.92
CA ASN A 535 26.57 -10.28 5.79
C ASN A 535 26.67 -10.92 7.20
N PRO A 536 25.66 -11.72 7.62
CA PRO A 536 25.63 -12.33 8.96
C PRO A 536 26.85 -13.23 9.25
N THR A 537 27.44 -13.81 8.20
CA THR A 537 28.59 -14.73 8.35
C THR A 537 29.91 -14.03 8.67
N SER A 538 30.03 -12.72 8.42
CA SER A 538 31.25 -11.95 8.69
C SER A 538 31.42 -11.57 10.16
N SER A 539 30.33 -11.51 10.93
CA SER A 539 30.33 -11.10 12.35
C SER A 539 30.73 -12.20 13.33
N CYS A 540 30.93 -13.45 12.89
CA CYS A 540 31.41 -14.53 13.76
C CYS A 540 32.94 -14.60 13.93
N HIS A 541 33.71 -13.74 13.25
CA HIS A 541 35.19 -13.79 13.26
C HIS A 541 35.90 -12.62 13.96
N THR A 542 35.19 -11.80 14.73
CA THR A 542 35.84 -10.82 15.62
C THR A 542 35.28 -10.93 17.03
N LYS A 543 35.90 -11.80 17.83
CA LYS A 543 36.03 -11.65 19.28
C LYS A 543 37.47 -11.29 19.59
#